data_AF-A0A963MNK1-F1
#
_entry.id   AF-A0A963MNK1-F1
#
_cell.length_a   1.000
_cell.length_b   1.000
_cell.length_c   1.000
_cell.angle_alpha   90.00
_cell.angle_beta   90.00
_cell.angle_gamma   90.00
#
_symmetry.space_group_name_H-M   'P 1'
#
loop_
_entity.id
_entity.type
_entity.pdbx_description
1 polymer ?
#
loop_
_entity_poly.entity_id
_entity_poly.type
_entity_poly.pdbx_seq_one_letter_code
_entity_poly.pdbx_strand_id
1 'polypeptide(L)'
;MSQTISTRELRLGMFVVGIDRPWTETPFMMQGFLLENADQLRALQKYCRSVTIDRSRSIGDQYSAKVFDKDAALRGADGLVRKHPDVVESRIEAQRFIRVARSFKGKIHTRRQPHIPRIRSEDGRSRLESELLYSAPIVDDVYRALREAQLAIDGNVAIDVP
;
A
#
# COMPACT_ATOMS: atom_id res chain seq x y z
N MET A 1 -2.23 8.17 16.70
CA MET A 1 -0.95 8.67 17.22
C MET A 1 -0.84 8.13 18.63
N SER A 2 0.23 7.41 18.94
CA SER A 2 0.44 6.85 20.28
C SER A 2 1.04 7.92 21.19
N GLN A 3 0.39 8.18 22.33
CA GLN A 3 0.84 9.14 23.34
C GLN A 3 0.93 8.43 24.69
N THR A 4 2.03 8.63 25.41
CA THR A 4 2.19 8.13 26.77
C THR A 4 1.60 9.14 27.75
N ILE A 5 0.70 8.68 28.62
CA ILE A 5 0.05 9.48 29.67
C ILE A 5 0.16 8.77 31.03
N SER A 6 -0.04 9.52 32.11
CA SER A 6 -0.13 8.93 33.46
C SER A 6 -1.44 8.17 33.62
N THR A 7 -1.44 7.08 34.39
CA THR A 7 -2.68 6.34 34.71
C THR A 7 -3.70 7.17 35.50
N ARG A 8 -3.28 8.28 36.11
CA ARG A 8 -4.19 9.24 36.77
C ARG A 8 -5.02 10.07 35.78
N GLU A 9 -4.55 10.22 34.55
CA GLU A 9 -5.20 11.00 33.50
C GLU A 9 -6.04 10.13 32.56
N LEU A 10 -6.03 8.81 32.76
CA LEU A 10 -6.85 7.87 31.99
C LEU A 10 -8.33 8.15 32.18
N ARG A 11 -9.08 8.15 31.07
CA ARG A 11 -10.53 8.25 31.04
C ARG A 11 -11.13 7.10 30.24
N LEU A 12 -12.39 6.79 30.54
CA LEU A 12 -13.17 5.84 29.75
C LEU A 12 -13.25 6.31 28.29
N GLY A 13 -13.22 5.36 27.36
CA GLY A 13 -13.16 5.61 25.92
C GLY A 13 -11.76 5.79 25.35
N MET A 14 -10.70 5.78 26.17
CA MET A 14 -9.32 5.76 25.66
C MET A 14 -8.90 4.36 25.23
N PHE A 15 -8.18 4.25 24.11
CA PHE A 15 -7.61 2.99 23.62
C PHE A 15 -6.18 2.82 24.11
N VAL A 16 -5.91 1.81 24.95
CA VAL A 16 -4.59 1.52 25.53
C VAL A 16 -3.84 0.55 24.63
N VAL A 17 -2.71 0.96 24.05
CA VAL A 17 -1.86 0.14 23.17
C VAL A 17 -0.68 -0.49 23.91
N GLY A 18 -0.22 0.16 24.98
CA GLY A 18 0.96 -0.25 25.74
C GLY A 18 0.82 0.11 27.21
N ILE A 19 1.46 -0.68 28.05
CA ILE A 19 1.58 -0.49 29.49
C ILE A 19 3.06 -0.50 29.87
N ASP A 20 3.39 0.05 31.04
CA ASP A 20 4.77 0.15 31.55
C ASP A 20 5.39 -1.16 32.01
N ARG A 21 4.59 -2.23 32.12
CA ARG A 21 4.98 -3.57 32.54
C ARG A 21 4.74 -4.59 31.43
N PRO A 22 5.44 -5.74 31.45
CA PRO A 22 5.10 -6.83 30.55
C PRO A 22 3.66 -7.30 30.80
N TRP A 23 2.90 -7.51 29.72
CA TRP A 23 1.49 -7.93 29.78
C TRP A 23 1.29 -9.24 30.56
N THR A 24 2.29 -10.13 30.57
CA THR A 24 2.32 -11.38 31.34
C THR A 24 2.25 -11.17 32.85
N GLU A 25 2.63 -9.99 33.36
CA GLU A 25 2.55 -9.64 34.78
C GLU A 25 1.25 -8.91 35.15
N THR A 26 0.32 -8.77 34.20
CA THR A 26 -0.94 -8.04 34.40
C THR A 26 -2.16 -8.93 34.13
N PRO A 27 -3.31 -8.65 34.76
CA PRO A 27 -4.53 -9.43 34.55
C PRO A 27 -5.22 -9.15 33.19
N PHE A 28 -4.51 -8.55 32.22
CA PHE A 28 -5.07 -8.21 30.92
C PHE A 28 -4.79 -9.33 29.91
N MET A 29 -5.84 -9.79 29.23
CA MET A 29 -5.78 -10.99 28.39
C MET A 29 -5.10 -10.75 27.03
N MET A 30 -5.11 -9.51 26.52
CA MET A 30 -4.56 -9.15 25.21
C MET A 30 -3.93 -7.76 25.24
N GLN A 31 -2.89 -7.57 24.42
CA GLN A 31 -2.30 -6.27 24.16
C GLN A 31 -3.24 -5.43 23.28
N GLY A 32 -3.56 -4.21 23.73
CA GLY A 32 -4.40 -3.31 22.95
C GLY A 32 -5.89 -3.46 23.25
N PHE A 33 -6.46 -2.66 24.14
CA PHE A 33 -7.90 -2.71 24.44
C PHE A 33 -8.50 -1.34 24.66
N LEU A 34 -9.82 -1.24 24.46
CA LEU A 34 -10.59 -0.04 24.74
C LEU A 34 -10.98 -0.02 26.22
N LEU A 35 -10.78 1.13 26.88
CA LEU A 35 -11.14 1.31 28.28
C LEU A 35 -12.66 1.55 28.42
N GLU A 36 -13.43 0.49 28.63
CA GLU A 36 -14.89 0.56 28.67
C GLU A 36 -15.43 0.66 30.11
N ASN A 37 -14.73 0.06 31.07
CA ASN A 37 -15.22 -0.11 32.44
C ASN A 37 -14.29 0.52 33.49
N ALA A 38 -14.88 1.02 34.58
CA ALA A 38 -14.13 1.61 35.70
C ALA A 38 -13.22 0.59 36.42
N ASP A 39 -13.51 -0.71 36.34
CA ASP A 39 -12.68 -1.75 36.94
C ASP A 39 -11.37 -1.95 36.18
N GLN A 40 -11.40 -1.83 34.85
CA GLN A 40 -10.20 -1.83 34.02
C GLN A 40 -9.33 -0.61 34.32
N LEU A 41 -9.95 0.57 34.50
CA LEU A 41 -9.26 1.80 34.90
C LEU A 41 -8.55 1.61 36.26
N ARG A 42 -9.25 1.07 37.26
CA ARG A 42 -8.70 0.79 38.59
C ARG A 42 -7.56 -0.24 38.53
N ALA A 43 -7.69 -1.27 37.71
CA ALA A 43 -6.62 -2.23 37.49
C ALA A 43 -5.37 -1.56 36.89
N LEU A 44 -5.53 -0.75 35.83
CA LEU A 44 -4.40 -0.02 35.24
C LEU A 44 -3.74 0.93 36.24
N GLN A 45 -4.51 1.66 37.05
CA GLN A 45 -3.97 2.54 38.10
C GLN A 45 -3.23 1.78 39.21
N LYS A 46 -3.61 0.54 39.49
CA LYS A 46 -2.96 -0.31 40.51
C LYS A 46 -1.65 -0.91 40.02
N TYR A 47 -1.62 -1.40 38.78
CA TYR A 47 -0.47 -2.13 38.25
C TYR A 47 0.53 -1.22 37.51
N CYS A 48 0.05 -0.13 36.90
CA CYS A 48 0.83 0.72 35.99
C CYS A 48 0.87 2.18 36.47
N ARG A 49 2.01 2.85 36.27
CA ARG A 49 2.17 4.30 36.49
C ARG A 49 1.91 5.10 35.22
N SER A 50 2.34 4.58 34.08
CA SER A 50 2.15 5.19 32.76
C SER A 50 1.62 4.18 31.76
N VAL A 51 0.86 4.68 30.80
CA VAL A 51 0.28 3.88 29.72
C VAL A 51 0.36 4.62 28.41
N THR A 52 0.52 3.87 27.32
CA THR A 52 0.54 4.40 25.96
C THR A 52 -0.84 4.24 25.35
N ILE A 53 -1.51 5.35 25.06
CA ILE A 53 -2.82 5.39 24.42
C ILE A 53 -2.73 5.72 22.94
N ASP A 54 -3.68 5.28 22.13
CA ASP A 54 -3.86 5.73 20.75
C ASP A 54 -5.20 6.45 20.59
N ARG A 55 -5.13 7.79 20.50
CA ARG A 55 -6.31 8.65 20.33
C ARG A 55 -7.03 8.42 19.00
N SER A 56 -6.36 7.87 17.99
CA SER A 56 -7.00 7.56 16.70
C SER A 56 -7.88 6.31 16.72
N ARG A 57 -7.78 5.52 17.79
CA ARG A 57 -8.61 4.33 18.07
C ARG A 57 -9.51 4.50 19.29
N SER A 58 -9.40 5.65 19.97
CA SER A 58 -10.23 6.02 21.12
C SER A 58 -11.61 6.47 20.64
N ILE A 59 -12.58 6.60 21.53
CA ILE A 59 -13.97 6.98 21.22
C ILE A 59 -14.41 8.23 21.99
N GLY A 60 -15.47 8.89 21.50
CA GLY A 60 -16.05 10.09 22.12
C GLY A 60 -15.06 11.25 22.19
N ASP A 61 -15.05 11.95 23.32
CA ASP A 61 -14.19 13.12 23.57
C ASP A 61 -12.68 12.81 23.52
N GLN A 62 -12.30 11.53 23.59
CA GLN A 62 -10.91 11.10 23.57
C GLN A 62 -10.43 10.75 22.16
N TYR A 63 -11.33 10.69 21.18
CA TYR A 63 -10.98 10.46 19.78
C TYR A 63 -10.30 11.69 19.19
N SER A 64 -9.15 11.47 18.55
CA SER A 64 -8.50 12.48 17.71
C SER A 64 -8.11 11.80 16.40
N ALA A 65 -8.67 12.31 15.30
CA ALA A 65 -8.27 11.88 13.96
C ALA A 65 -6.75 12.04 13.79
N LYS A 66 -6.11 11.09 13.09
CA LYS A 66 -4.73 11.27 12.67
C LYS A 66 -4.72 12.47 11.72
N VAL A 67 -4.02 13.53 12.12
CA VAL A 67 -3.60 14.56 11.17
C VAL A 67 -2.53 13.90 10.32
N PHE A 68 -2.94 13.44 9.13
CA PHE A 68 -1.97 13.10 8.11
C PHE A 68 -1.40 14.42 7.64
N ASP A 69 -0.12 14.65 7.92
CA ASP A 69 0.59 15.73 7.26
C ASP A 69 0.48 15.45 5.77
N LYS A 70 -0.12 16.38 5.02
CA LYS A 70 -0.25 16.18 3.58
C LYS A 70 1.17 16.28 3.04
N ASP A 71 1.68 15.17 2.50
CA ASP A 71 2.95 15.18 1.79
C ASP A 71 2.97 16.33 0.78
N ALA A 72 4.15 16.92 0.58
CA ALA A 72 4.33 17.97 -0.40
C ALA A 72 3.80 17.49 -1.76
N ALA A 73 3.00 18.32 -2.43
CA ALA A 73 2.37 17.93 -3.66
C ALA A 73 3.42 17.54 -4.71
N LEU A 74 3.24 16.36 -5.32
CA LEU A 74 4.15 15.84 -6.33
C LEU A 74 4.32 16.87 -7.46
N ARG A 75 5.55 17.18 -7.83
CA ARG A 75 5.83 18.11 -8.94
C ARG A 75 6.02 17.37 -10.25
N GLY A 76 5.63 18.01 -11.34
CA GLY A 76 5.86 17.52 -12.71
C GLY A 76 7.30 17.77 -13.14
N ALA A 77 7.65 17.31 -14.35
CA ALA A 77 8.97 17.58 -14.94
C ALA A 77 9.18 19.08 -15.25
N ASP A 78 8.07 19.81 -15.38
CA ASP A 78 7.96 21.27 -15.52
C ASP A 78 8.09 22.03 -14.18
N GLY A 79 8.23 21.32 -13.05
CA GLY A 79 8.35 21.91 -11.72
C GLY A 79 7.05 22.44 -11.13
N LEU A 80 5.94 22.35 -11.87
CA LEU A 80 4.60 22.72 -11.41
C LEU A 80 4.02 21.59 -10.54
N VAL A 81 3.11 21.94 -9.64
CA VAL A 81 2.38 20.93 -8.85
C VAL A 81 1.53 20.10 -9.81
N ARG A 82 1.72 18.78 -9.77
CA ARG A 82 0.87 17.83 -10.52
C ARG A 82 -0.55 17.98 -10.00
N LYS A 83 -1.41 18.55 -10.84
CA LYS A 83 -2.85 18.48 -10.64
C LYS A 83 -3.30 17.15 -11.22
N HIS A 84 -4.03 16.37 -10.43
CA HIS A 84 -4.74 15.22 -11.01
C HIS A 84 -5.75 15.79 -12.01
N PRO A 85 -5.79 15.30 -13.26
CA PRO A 85 -6.79 15.74 -14.23
C PRO A 85 -8.19 15.48 -13.69
N ASP A 86 -9.19 16.19 -14.21
CA ASP A 86 -10.58 15.98 -13.77
C ASP A 86 -10.97 14.49 -13.96
N VAL A 87 -11.93 13.99 -13.18
CA VAL A 87 -12.34 12.57 -13.21
C VAL A 87 -12.77 12.17 -14.63
N VAL A 88 -13.41 13.10 -15.36
CA VAL A 88 -13.84 12.91 -16.75
C VAL A 88 -12.64 12.81 -17.68
N GLU A 89 -11.68 13.72 -17.57
CA GLU A 89 -10.44 13.70 -18.38
C GLU A 89 -9.64 12.43 -18.12
N SER A 90 -9.47 12.06 -16.85
CA SER A 90 -8.79 10.83 -16.43
C SER A 90 -9.43 9.58 -17.05
N ARG A 91 -10.78 9.54 -17.10
CA ARG A 91 -11.51 8.43 -17.73
C ARG A 91 -11.29 8.38 -19.24
N ILE A 92 -11.27 9.54 -19.90
CA ILE A 92 -11.01 9.63 -21.35
C ILE A 92 -9.59 9.17 -21.67
N GLU A 93 -8.59 9.66 -20.92
CA GLU A 93 -7.20 9.25 -21.07
C GLU A 93 -7.01 7.76 -20.82
N ALA A 94 -7.60 7.22 -19.75
CA ALA A 94 -7.58 5.79 -19.47
C ALA A 94 -8.22 4.98 -20.60
N GLN A 95 -9.35 5.41 -21.16
CA GLN A 95 -9.98 4.73 -22.29
C GLN A 95 -9.11 4.75 -23.55
N ARG A 96 -8.45 5.89 -23.84
CA ARG A 96 -7.48 6.00 -24.95
C ARG A 96 -6.31 5.04 -24.73
N PHE A 97 -5.73 5.04 -23.55
CA PHE A 97 -4.66 4.12 -23.18
C PHE A 97 -5.08 2.65 -23.33
N ILE A 98 -6.24 2.26 -22.78
CA ILE A 98 -6.73 0.87 -22.87
C ILE A 98 -6.99 0.46 -24.32
N ARG A 99 -7.47 1.38 -25.17
CA ARG A 99 -7.64 1.12 -26.61
C ARG A 99 -6.31 0.83 -27.28
N VAL A 100 -5.31 1.67 -27.03
CA VAL A 100 -3.93 1.49 -27.53
C VAL A 100 -3.34 0.18 -27.00
N ALA A 101 -3.43 -0.10 -25.69
CA ALA A 101 -2.93 -1.34 -25.11
C ALA A 101 -3.60 -2.60 -25.72
N ARG A 102 -4.90 -2.53 -26.04
CA ARG A 102 -5.63 -3.63 -26.66
C ARG A 102 -5.21 -3.89 -28.11
N SER A 103 -4.78 -2.88 -28.86
CA SER A 103 -4.29 -3.09 -30.24
C SER A 103 -2.98 -3.90 -30.28
N PHE A 104 -2.19 -3.87 -29.20
CA PHE A 104 -1.00 -4.72 -29.06
C PHE A 104 -1.31 -6.18 -28.69
N LYS A 105 -2.51 -6.50 -28.18
CA LYS A 105 -2.85 -7.85 -27.66
C LYS A 105 -2.79 -8.96 -28.73
N GLY A 106 -2.95 -8.62 -30.01
CA GLY A 106 -2.84 -9.55 -31.14
C GLY A 106 -1.41 -9.76 -31.67
N LYS A 107 -0.45 -8.96 -31.20
CA LYS A 107 0.96 -8.97 -31.65
C LYS A 107 1.90 -9.65 -30.65
N ILE A 108 1.38 -10.51 -29.79
CA ILE A 108 2.20 -11.30 -28.87
C ILE A 108 2.74 -12.47 -29.69
N HIS A 109 3.99 -12.37 -30.15
CA HIS A 109 4.57 -13.31 -31.10
C HIS A 109 5.21 -14.52 -30.40
N THR A 110 5.30 -14.47 -29.07
CA THR A 110 6.04 -15.50 -28.33
C THR A 110 5.15 -16.65 -27.90
N ARG A 111 5.61 -17.87 -28.20
CA ARG A 111 5.00 -19.10 -27.69
C ARG A 111 5.26 -19.17 -26.19
N ARG A 112 4.27 -18.78 -25.38
CA ARG A 112 4.37 -18.85 -23.91
C ARG A 112 4.67 -20.28 -23.48
N GLN A 113 5.73 -20.46 -22.69
CA GLN A 113 5.98 -21.73 -22.02
C GLN A 113 4.82 -21.97 -21.03
N PRO A 114 4.08 -23.09 -21.12
CA PRO A 114 2.86 -23.30 -20.35
C PRO A 114 3.10 -23.56 -18.85
N HIS A 115 4.35 -23.82 -18.43
CA HIS A 115 4.69 -24.21 -17.07
C HIS A 115 5.59 -23.18 -16.40
N ILE A 116 5.17 -22.70 -15.22
CA ILE A 116 5.94 -21.80 -14.36
C ILE A 116 7.16 -22.57 -13.81
N PRO A 117 8.41 -22.10 -13.99
CA PRO A 117 9.59 -22.83 -13.55
C PRO A 117 9.55 -23.20 -12.05
N ARG A 118 9.93 -24.43 -11.70
CA ARG A 118 9.95 -24.90 -10.30
C ARG A 118 11.05 -24.20 -9.53
N ILE A 119 10.70 -23.57 -8.42
CA ILE A 119 11.64 -22.85 -7.55
C ILE A 119 12.29 -23.86 -6.57
N ARG A 120 13.62 -23.80 -6.38
CA ARG A 120 14.31 -24.57 -5.33
C ARG A 120 13.95 -24.00 -3.96
N SER A 121 13.60 -24.86 -3.01
CA SER A 121 13.16 -24.45 -1.67
C SER A 121 14.25 -23.81 -0.81
N GLU A 122 15.52 -24.03 -1.13
CA GLU A 122 16.67 -23.56 -0.32
C GLU A 122 16.98 -22.07 -0.53
N ASP A 123 16.97 -21.60 -1.79
CA ASP A 123 17.39 -20.25 -2.16
C ASP A 123 16.28 -19.43 -2.84
N GLY A 124 15.10 -20.03 -3.04
CA GLY A 124 13.99 -19.35 -3.73
C GLY A 124 14.23 -19.06 -5.21
N ARG A 125 15.22 -19.72 -5.84
CA ARG A 125 15.57 -19.56 -7.26
C ARG A 125 15.25 -20.81 -8.08
N SER A 126 14.78 -20.65 -9.31
CA SER A 126 14.68 -21.76 -10.25
C SER A 126 16.01 -21.98 -10.99
N ARG A 127 16.13 -23.05 -11.80
CA ARG A 127 17.32 -23.28 -12.63
C ARG A 127 17.33 -22.21 -13.72
N LEU A 128 18.40 -21.42 -13.80
CA LEU A 128 18.56 -20.24 -14.67
C LEU A 128 18.03 -20.46 -16.10
N GLU A 129 18.30 -21.61 -16.71
CA GLU A 129 17.81 -21.96 -18.06
C GLU A 129 16.29 -21.98 -18.16
N SER A 130 15.59 -22.54 -17.17
CA SER A 130 14.13 -22.60 -17.16
C SER A 130 13.49 -21.24 -16.88
N GLU A 131 14.15 -20.36 -16.12
CA GLU A 131 13.72 -18.98 -15.94
C GLU A 131 13.90 -18.17 -17.22
N LEU A 132 15.02 -18.33 -17.90
CA LEU A 132 15.29 -17.66 -19.17
C LEU A 132 14.30 -18.11 -20.25
N LEU A 133 13.99 -19.41 -20.36
CA LEU A 133 13.04 -19.92 -21.34
C LEU A 133 11.60 -19.45 -21.08
N TYR A 134 11.24 -19.20 -19.81
CA TYR A 134 9.94 -18.66 -19.44
C TYR A 134 9.86 -17.12 -19.61
N SER A 135 10.91 -16.40 -19.21
CA SER A 135 10.90 -14.93 -19.10
C SER A 135 11.39 -14.20 -20.34
N ALA A 136 12.41 -14.71 -21.05
CA ALA A 136 12.99 -14.03 -22.21
C ALA A 136 11.95 -13.70 -23.29
N PRO A 137 11.02 -14.60 -23.67
CA PRO A 137 10.02 -14.27 -24.67
C PRO A 137 9.05 -13.16 -24.20
N ILE A 138 8.71 -13.13 -22.90
CA ILE A 138 7.87 -12.08 -22.32
C ILE A 138 8.57 -10.73 -22.39
N VAL A 139 9.85 -10.71 -22.02
CA VAL A 139 10.70 -9.51 -22.04
C VAL A 139 10.89 -8.99 -23.46
N ASP A 140 11.11 -9.88 -24.43
CA ASP A 140 11.24 -9.54 -25.85
C ASP A 140 9.96 -8.92 -26.42
N ASP A 141 8.79 -9.46 -26.07
CA ASP A 141 7.49 -8.88 -26.47
C ASP A 141 7.29 -7.49 -25.87
N VAL A 142 7.69 -7.26 -24.61
CA VAL A 142 7.61 -5.95 -23.97
C VAL A 142 8.55 -4.95 -24.65
N TYR A 143 9.81 -5.33 -24.90
CA TYR A 143 10.77 -4.48 -25.61
C TYR A 143 10.29 -4.15 -27.04
N ARG A 144 9.67 -5.11 -27.72
CA ARG A 144 9.07 -4.88 -29.05
C ARG A 144 7.91 -3.89 -28.96
N ALA A 145 6.96 -4.10 -28.05
CA ALA A 145 5.82 -3.21 -27.88
C ALA A 145 6.24 -1.78 -27.51
N LEU A 146 7.24 -1.63 -26.63
CA LEU A 146 7.78 -0.32 -26.27
C LEU A 146 8.45 0.38 -27.47
N ARG A 147 9.23 -0.35 -28.28
CA ARG A 147 9.82 0.21 -29.51
C ARG A 147 8.76 0.62 -30.52
N GLU A 148 7.74 -0.21 -30.75
CA GLU A 148 6.62 0.13 -31.64
C GLU A 148 5.86 1.37 -31.16
N ALA A 149 5.60 1.47 -29.85
CA ALA A 149 4.94 2.62 -29.25
C ALA A 149 5.79 3.89 -29.39
N GLN A 150 7.09 3.81 -29.12
CA GLN A 150 8.01 4.95 -29.26
C GLN A 150 8.06 5.44 -30.72
N LEU A 151 8.19 4.53 -31.69
CA LEU A 151 8.16 4.88 -33.12
C LEU A 151 6.84 5.52 -33.54
N ALA A 152 5.71 5.07 -33.00
CA ALA A 152 4.41 5.67 -33.29
C ALA A 152 4.29 7.10 -32.73
N ILE A 153 4.83 7.33 -31.52
CA ILE A 153 4.89 8.66 -30.89
C ILE A 153 5.80 9.59 -31.70
N ASP A 154 7.00 9.14 -32.04
CA ASP A 154 8.00 9.96 -32.75
C ASP A 154 7.58 10.25 -34.21
N GLY A 155 6.81 9.35 -34.83
CA GLY A 155 6.30 9.51 -36.19
C GLY A 155 5.03 10.38 -36.33
N ASN A 156 4.42 10.82 -35.22
CA ASN A 156 3.11 11.49 -35.20
C ASN A 156 2.02 10.76 -36.01
N VAL A 157 2.18 9.43 -36.19
CA VAL A 157 1.24 8.63 -36.98
C VAL A 157 0.05 8.34 -36.07
N ALA A 158 -1.12 8.88 -36.44
CA ALA A 158 -2.38 8.45 -35.86
C ALA A 158 -2.50 6.94 -36.06
N ILE A 159 -2.44 6.19 -34.97
CA ILE A 159 -2.70 4.76 -34.99
C ILE A 159 -4.16 4.62 -35.43
N ASP A 160 -4.39 4.36 -36.71
CA ASP A 160 -5.72 4.07 -37.21
C ASP A 160 -6.10 2.69 -36.67
N VAL A 161 -7.07 2.67 -35.77
CA VAL A 161 -7.58 1.46 -35.12
C VAL A 161 -8.91 1.14 -35.79
N PRO A 162 -9.05 0.03 -36.54
CA PRO A 162 -10.36 -0.44 -36.97
C PRO A 162 -11.25 -0.82 -35.77
#